data_AF-J3GGR7-F1
#
_entry.id   AF-J3GGR7-F1
#
_cell.length_a   1.000
_cell.length_b   1.000
_cell.length_c   1.000
_cell.angle_alpha   90.00
_cell.angle_beta   90.00
_cell.angle_gamma   90.00
#
_symmetry.space_group_name_H-M   'P 1'
#
loop_
_entity.id
_entity.type
_entity.pdbx_description
1 polymer ?
#
loop_
_entity_poly.entity_id
_entity_poly.type
_entity_poly.pdbx_seq_one_letter_code
_entity_poly.pdbx_strand_id
1 'polypeptide(L)'
;MTVIAFLIFASVFFPPAWLAVLGYIVYLLTTKKSRRNKIIFHEIHKSIAQNREQVVLKHLYYGSAKSFAADHGASMSRYKNDPEDDTLSVKLNINDENYRITFQRWLKDSTLLTVETEAKSRDALINALGKDSVLGKLFSQQ
;
A
#
# COMPACT_ATOMS: atom_id res chain seq x y z
N MET A 1 20.54 43.49 7.98
CA MET A 1 19.43 44.33 7.52
C MET A 1 19.25 44.28 6.00
N THR A 2 20.29 44.52 5.20
CA THR A 2 20.23 44.52 3.72
C THR A 2 19.86 43.16 3.10
N VAL A 3 20.40 42.06 3.62
CA VAL A 3 20.10 40.69 3.13
C VAL A 3 18.63 40.32 3.35
N ILE A 4 18.06 40.70 4.50
CA ILE A 4 16.66 40.43 4.86
C ILE A 4 15.72 41.26 3.96
N ALA A 5 16.03 42.53 3.73
CA ALA A 5 15.26 43.38 2.82
C ALA A 5 15.30 42.89 1.37
N PHE A 6 16.46 42.39 0.90
CA PHE A 6 16.58 41.79 -0.44
C PHE A 6 15.79 40.49 -0.58
N LEU A 7 15.78 39.63 0.46
CA LEU A 7 14.95 38.41 0.49
C LEU A 7 13.45 38.72 0.48
N ILE A 8 13.02 39.75 1.20
CA ILE A 8 11.62 40.23 1.19
C ILE A 8 11.28 40.81 -0.18
N PHE A 9 12.17 41.59 -0.79
CA PHE A 9 11.96 42.17 -2.11
C PHE A 9 11.89 41.10 -3.21
N ALA A 10 12.79 40.11 -3.19
CA ALA A 10 12.77 38.96 -4.08
C ALA A 10 11.53 38.06 -3.88
N SER A 11 11.07 37.92 -2.63
CA SER A 11 9.82 37.24 -2.27
C SER A 11 8.57 37.93 -2.86
N VAL A 12 8.53 39.27 -2.82
CA VAL A 12 7.41 40.08 -3.31
C VAL A 12 7.43 40.25 -4.83
N PHE A 13 8.60 40.31 -5.48
CA PHE A 13 8.74 40.56 -6.93
C PHE A 13 8.84 39.30 -7.81
N PHE A 14 9.03 38.11 -7.22
CA PHE A 14 8.93 36.84 -7.95
C PHE A 14 7.77 35.92 -7.48
N PRO A 15 6.52 36.41 -7.34
CA PRO A 15 5.38 35.56 -7.01
C PRO A 15 5.25 34.29 -7.89
N PRO A 16 5.50 34.35 -9.22
CA PRO A 16 5.44 33.17 -10.08
C PRO A 16 6.50 32.12 -9.74
N ALA A 17 7.67 32.50 -9.22
CA ALA A 17 8.77 31.57 -8.97
C ALA A 17 8.46 30.65 -7.77
N TRP A 18 7.89 31.20 -6.69
CA TRP A 18 7.47 30.39 -5.54
C TRP A 18 6.32 29.44 -5.90
N LEU A 19 5.37 29.92 -6.71
CA LEU A 19 4.29 29.09 -7.24
C LEU A 19 4.80 27.99 -8.16
N ALA A 20 5.79 28.27 -9.01
CA ALA A 20 6.44 27.27 -9.85
C ALA A 20 7.17 26.22 -9.01
N VAL A 21 7.88 26.63 -7.96
CA VAL A 21 8.57 25.71 -7.04
C VAL A 21 7.58 24.85 -6.27
N LEU A 22 6.50 25.45 -5.72
CA LEU A 22 5.43 24.71 -5.06
C LEU A 22 4.74 23.73 -6.01
N GLY A 23 4.41 24.17 -7.22
CA GLY A 23 3.84 23.32 -8.26
C GLY A 23 4.77 22.15 -8.62
N TYR A 24 6.06 22.40 -8.73
CA TYR A 24 7.06 21.37 -9.01
C TYR A 24 7.19 20.35 -7.86
N ILE A 25 7.18 20.80 -6.60
CA ILE A 25 7.20 19.91 -5.43
C ILE A 25 5.96 19.00 -5.44
N VAL A 26 4.77 19.56 -5.64
CA VAL A 26 3.52 18.80 -5.73
C VAL A 26 3.56 17.81 -6.90
N TYR A 27 4.09 18.23 -8.05
CA TYR A 27 4.26 17.37 -9.22
C TYR A 27 5.17 16.17 -8.92
N LEU A 28 6.31 16.39 -8.25
CA LEU A 28 7.22 15.31 -7.87
C LEU A 28 6.57 14.32 -6.90
N LEU A 29 5.87 14.82 -5.88
CA LEU A 29 5.17 13.98 -4.90
C LEU A 29 4.09 13.11 -5.57
N THR A 30 3.29 13.71 -6.44
CA THR A 30 2.22 13.03 -7.17
C THR A 30 2.78 11.98 -8.13
N THR A 31 3.84 12.33 -8.87
CA THR A 31 4.49 11.42 -9.81
C THR A 31 5.11 10.22 -9.09
N LYS A 32 5.73 10.43 -7.92
CA LYS A 32 6.30 9.34 -7.11
C LYS A 32 5.21 8.38 -6.63
N LYS A 33 4.08 8.90 -6.13
CA LYS A 33 2.92 8.11 -5.70
C LYS A 33 2.33 7.28 -6.86
N SER A 34 2.11 7.91 -8.00
CA SER A 34 1.56 7.26 -9.19
C SER A 34 2.47 6.14 -9.72
N ARG A 35 3.78 6.39 -9.84
CA ARG A 35 4.76 5.36 -10.25
C ARG A 35 4.76 4.16 -9.31
N ARG A 36 4.79 4.39 -7.99
CA ARG A 36 4.74 3.33 -6.98
C ARG A 36 3.48 2.50 -7.12
N ASN A 37 2.32 3.15 -7.19
CA ASN A 37 1.03 2.45 -7.31
C ASN A 37 0.96 1.64 -8.60
N LYS A 38 1.44 2.19 -9.72
CA LYS A 38 1.48 1.49 -11.01
C LYS A 38 2.32 0.21 -10.95
N ILE A 39 3.49 0.24 -10.30
CA ILE A 39 4.36 -0.93 -10.15
C ILE A 39 3.67 -1.99 -9.29
N ILE A 40 3.07 -1.60 -8.16
CA ILE A 40 2.39 -2.54 -7.25
C ILE A 40 1.18 -3.18 -7.93
N PHE A 41 0.34 -2.39 -8.61
CA PHE A 41 -0.79 -2.91 -9.38
C PHE A 41 -0.34 -3.86 -10.48
N HIS A 42 0.73 -3.51 -11.21
CA HIS A 42 1.27 -4.39 -12.25
C HIS A 42 1.67 -5.76 -11.67
N GLU A 43 2.33 -5.78 -10.52
CA GLU A 43 2.77 -7.04 -9.91
C GLU A 43 1.62 -7.84 -9.30
N ILE A 44 0.58 -7.19 -8.77
CA ILE A 44 -0.68 -7.84 -8.37
C ILE A 44 -1.35 -8.49 -9.58
N HIS A 45 -1.58 -7.74 -10.66
CA HIS A 45 -2.18 -8.26 -11.89
C HIS A 45 -1.38 -9.42 -12.47
N LYS A 46 -0.05 -9.31 -12.47
CA LYS A 46 0.83 -10.38 -12.91
C LYS A 46 0.74 -11.62 -12.03
N SER A 47 0.63 -11.45 -10.71
CA SER A 47 0.46 -12.57 -9.77
C SER A 47 -0.88 -13.28 -10.00
N ILE A 48 -1.96 -12.52 -10.23
CA ILE A 48 -3.28 -13.05 -10.59
C ILE A 48 -3.22 -13.81 -11.92
N ALA A 49 -2.66 -13.19 -12.96
CA ALA A 49 -2.55 -13.79 -14.29
C ALA A 49 -1.70 -15.08 -14.30
N GLN A 50 -0.70 -15.17 -13.40
CA GLN A 50 0.15 -16.35 -13.23
C GLN A 50 -0.40 -17.34 -12.21
N ASN A 51 -1.56 -17.07 -11.60
CA ASN A 51 -2.15 -17.84 -10.51
C ASN A 51 -1.16 -18.14 -9.37
N ARG A 52 -0.30 -17.17 -9.05
CA ARG A 52 0.70 -17.26 -7.97
C ARG A 52 0.12 -16.64 -6.71
N GLU A 53 -0.15 -17.48 -5.73
CA GLU A 53 -0.70 -17.03 -4.44
C GLU A 53 0.31 -16.24 -3.62
N GLN A 54 1.60 -16.56 -3.70
CA GLN A 54 2.67 -15.88 -2.97
C GLN A 54 3.85 -15.53 -3.87
N VAL A 55 4.32 -14.29 -3.81
CA VAL A 55 5.46 -13.80 -4.60
C VAL A 55 6.34 -12.89 -3.76
N VAL A 56 7.65 -13.19 -3.70
CA VAL A 56 8.64 -12.31 -3.06
C VAL A 56 9.09 -11.23 -4.04
N LEU A 57 8.78 -9.98 -3.71
CA LEU A 57 9.11 -8.80 -4.49
C LEU A 57 10.38 -8.15 -3.97
N LYS A 58 11.53 -8.66 -4.43
CA LYS A 58 12.87 -8.15 -4.05
C LYS A 58 13.10 -6.68 -4.44
N HIS A 59 12.39 -6.20 -5.46
CA HIS A 59 12.50 -4.84 -5.98
C HIS A 59 11.52 -3.86 -5.30
N LEU A 60 10.62 -4.36 -4.45
CA LEU A 60 9.61 -3.54 -3.76
C LEU A 60 9.95 -3.48 -2.26
N TYR A 61 10.37 -2.29 -1.82
CA TYR A 61 10.59 -2.02 -0.40
C TYR A 61 9.29 -2.08 0.38
N TYR A 62 9.32 -2.72 1.55
CA TYR A 62 8.15 -2.87 2.40
C TYR A 62 7.53 -1.52 2.78
N GLY A 63 8.32 -0.48 3.05
CA GLY A 63 7.79 0.86 3.32
C GLY A 63 6.96 1.45 2.18
N SER A 64 7.24 1.09 0.93
CA SER A 64 6.43 1.48 -0.24
C SER A 64 5.13 0.69 -0.31
N ALA A 65 5.18 -0.62 -0.05
CA ALA A 65 4.00 -1.48 0.04
C ALA A 65 3.08 -1.07 1.19
N LYS A 66 3.64 -0.79 2.37
CA LYS A 66 2.96 -0.23 3.55
C LYS A 66 2.20 1.03 3.17
N SER A 67 2.88 2.01 2.58
CA SER A 67 2.23 3.26 2.16
C SER A 67 1.12 3.05 1.13
N PHE A 68 1.28 2.09 0.22
CA PHE A 68 0.22 1.70 -0.72
C PHE A 68 -0.97 1.07 -0.01
N ALA A 69 -0.73 0.19 0.96
CA ALA A 69 -1.79 -0.44 1.74
C ALA A 69 -2.61 0.60 2.53
N ALA A 70 -1.94 1.57 3.17
CA ALA A 70 -2.61 2.71 3.83
C ALA A 70 -3.52 3.48 2.88
N ASP A 71 -3.02 3.80 1.69
CA ASP A 71 -3.79 4.53 0.67
C ASP A 71 -5.05 3.78 0.21
N HIS A 72 -5.11 2.46 0.40
CA HIS A 72 -6.24 1.60 0.01
C HIS A 72 -7.01 1.04 1.23
N GLY A 73 -6.88 1.68 2.39
CA GLY A 73 -7.72 1.41 3.56
C GLY A 73 -7.22 0.33 4.51
N ALA A 74 -5.93 -0.06 4.44
CA ALA A 74 -5.33 -0.87 5.50
C ALA A 74 -5.33 -0.09 6.82
N SER A 75 -5.78 -0.73 7.90
CA SER A 75 -5.60 -0.20 9.25
C SER A 75 -4.12 -0.26 9.60
N MET A 76 -3.58 0.83 10.14
CA MET A 76 -2.22 0.89 10.65
C MET A 76 -2.24 1.28 12.12
N SER A 77 -1.24 0.78 12.84
CA SER A 77 -0.96 1.22 14.20
C SER A 77 -0.67 2.73 14.25
N ARG A 78 -0.81 3.30 15.44
CA ARG A 78 -0.44 4.71 15.69
C ARG A 78 1.07 4.93 15.69
N TYR A 79 1.87 3.86 15.85
CA TYR A 79 3.30 3.94 16.05
C TYR A 79 4.08 3.63 14.77
N LYS A 80 5.07 4.48 14.48
CA LYS A 80 5.95 4.29 13.34
C LYS A 80 6.91 3.13 13.66
N ASN A 81 6.62 1.95 13.10
CA ASN A 81 7.34 0.67 13.27
C ASN A 81 6.77 -0.26 14.35
N ASP A 82 5.45 -0.34 14.45
CA ASP A 82 4.81 -1.42 15.20
C ASP A 82 4.98 -2.76 14.46
N PRO A 83 5.40 -3.84 15.13
CA PRO A 83 5.40 -5.19 14.57
C PRO A 83 4.05 -5.63 14.01
N GLU A 84 2.94 -5.10 14.53
CA GLU A 84 1.60 -5.36 13.97
C GLU A 84 1.47 -4.83 12.54
N ASP A 85 2.23 -3.80 12.17
CA ASP A 85 2.29 -3.28 10.80
C ASP A 85 3.31 -4.00 9.92
N ASP A 86 3.93 -5.10 10.35
CA ASP A 86 4.82 -5.92 9.48
C ASP A 86 4.02 -6.81 8.52
N THR A 87 2.70 -6.91 8.72
CA THR A 87 1.76 -7.56 7.78
C THR A 87 0.52 -6.70 7.62
N LEU A 88 0.23 -6.28 6.39
CA LEU A 88 -0.91 -5.42 6.08
C LEU A 88 -1.75 -6.02 4.95
N SER A 89 -3.05 -6.17 5.20
CA SER A 89 -4.00 -6.67 4.21
C SER A 89 -4.93 -5.56 3.72
N VAL A 90 -5.18 -5.55 2.42
CA VAL A 90 -6.18 -4.68 1.78
C VAL A 90 -7.13 -5.51 0.94
N LYS A 91 -8.37 -5.02 0.83
CA LYS A 91 -9.34 -5.56 -0.12
C LYS A 91 -9.32 -4.71 -1.37
N LEU A 92 -9.05 -5.33 -2.52
CA LEU A 92 -9.08 -4.67 -3.82
C LEU A 92 -10.08 -5.38 -4.71
N ASN A 93 -10.92 -4.61 -5.40
CA ASN A 93 -11.73 -5.10 -6.49
C ASN A 93 -10.91 -5.00 -7.78
N ILE A 94 -10.67 -6.12 -8.45
CA ILE A 94 -9.89 -6.23 -9.68
C ILE A 94 -10.70 -7.10 -10.64
N ASN A 95 -11.09 -6.55 -11.79
CA ASN A 95 -11.89 -7.25 -12.81
C ASN A 95 -13.20 -7.86 -12.26
N ASP A 96 -13.96 -7.07 -11.48
CA ASP A 96 -15.23 -7.47 -10.83
C ASP A 96 -15.11 -8.57 -9.76
N GLU A 97 -13.89 -8.99 -9.42
CA GLU A 97 -13.62 -9.94 -8.34
C GLU A 97 -12.91 -9.26 -7.16
N ASN A 98 -13.32 -9.64 -5.95
CA ASN A 98 -12.71 -9.15 -4.71
C ASN A 98 -11.51 -10.02 -4.33
N TYR A 99 -10.34 -9.38 -4.30
CA TYR A 99 -9.09 -9.97 -3.85
C TYR A 99 -8.70 -9.39 -2.49
N ARG A 100 -8.21 -10.26 -1.62
CA ARG A 100 -7.45 -9.88 -0.43
C ARG A 100 -5.97 -9.91 -0.80
N ILE A 101 -5.34 -8.75 -0.76
CA ILE A 101 -3.91 -8.58 -1.01
C ILE A 101 -3.23 -8.35 0.33
N THR A 102 -2.30 -9.21 0.69
CA THR A 102 -1.52 -9.08 1.92
C THR A 102 -0.07 -8.77 1.57
N PHE A 103 0.45 -7.69 2.16
CA PHE A 103 1.83 -7.29 2.09
C PHE A 103 2.50 -7.63 3.40
N GLN A 104 3.54 -8.46 3.36
CA GLN A 104 4.32 -8.82 4.53
C GLN A 104 5.76 -8.40 4.35
N ARG A 105 6.39 -7.93 5.43
CA ARG A 105 7.81 -7.63 5.45
C ARG A 105 8.62 -8.91 5.31
N TRP A 106 9.53 -8.92 4.35
CA TRP A 106 10.43 -10.03 4.06
C TRP A 106 11.89 -9.61 4.19
N LEU A 107 12.82 -10.59 4.17
CA LEU A 107 14.26 -10.41 4.35
C LEU A 107 14.80 -9.13 3.66
N LYS A 108 15.64 -8.38 4.38
CA LYS A 108 16.23 -7.10 3.91
C LYS A 108 15.19 -6.05 3.48
N ASP A 109 14.06 -5.97 4.18
CA ASP A 109 13.02 -4.97 3.94
C ASP A 109 12.31 -5.10 2.58
N SER A 110 12.38 -6.29 1.99
CA SER A 110 11.62 -6.62 0.78
C SER A 110 10.17 -6.93 1.14
N THR A 111 9.31 -7.07 0.12
CA THR A 111 7.88 -7.33 0.32
C THR A 111 7.53 -8.73 -0.14
N LEU A 112 6.91 -9.53 0.72
CA LEU A 112 6.16 -10.71 0.31
C LEU A 112 4.73 -10.27 -0.03
N LEU A 113 4.31 -10.53 -1.26
CA LEU A 113 2.96 -10.28 -1.74
C LEU A 113 2.18 -11.59 -1.72
N THR A 114 1.06 -11.61 -1.01
CA THR A 114 0.09 -12.71 -1.05
C THR A 114 -1.19 -12.22 -1.69
N VAL A 115 -1.67 -12.95 -2.69
CA VAL A 115 -2.89 -12.64 -3.44
C VAL A 115 -3.87 -13.79 -3.28
N GLU A 116 -4.98 -13.53 -2.59
CA GLU A 116 -6.02 -14.51 -2.35
C GLU A 116 -7.37 -13.96 -2.82
N THR A 117 -8.19 -14.82 -3.42
CA THR A 117 -9.60 -14.49 -3.66
C THR A 117 -10.36 -14.48 -2.33
N GLU A 118 -11.43 -13.69 -2.23
CA GLU A 118 -12.22 -13.63 -1.00
C GLU A 118 -12.73 -15.02 -0.56
N ALA A 119 -13.15 -15.85 -1.52
CA ALA A 119 -13.57 -17.23 -1.27
C ALA A 119 -12.46 -18.07 -0.60
N LYS A 120 -11.25 -18.09 -1.17
CA LYS A 120 -10.12 -18.81 -0.58
C LYS A 120 -9.71 -18.26 0.78
N SER A 121 -9.76 -16.94 0.97
CA SER A 121 -9.43 -16.33 2.26
C SER A 121 -10.43 -16.72 3.37
N ARG A 122 -11.71 -16.91 3.03
CA ARG A 122 -12.73 -17.41 3.97
C ARG A 122 -12.47 -18.87 4.31
N ASP A 123 -12.17 -19.70 3.33
CA ASP A 123 -11.87 -21.12 3.55
C ASP A 123 -10.62 -21.32 4.41
N ALA A 124 -9.57 -20.52 4.17
CA ALA A 124 -8.36 -20.52 4.99
C ALA A 124 -8.64 -20.09 6.43
N LEU A 125 -9.49 -19.07 6.64
CA LEU A 125 -9.92 -18.64 7.97
C LEU A 125 -10.74 -19.73 8.68
N ILE A 126 -11.70 -20.36 7.99
CA ILE A 126 -12.52 -21.45 8.55
C ILE A 126 -11.64 -22.64 8.94
N ASN A 127 -10.65 -22.99 8.11
CA ASN A 127 -9.70 -24.05 8.41
C ASN A 127 -8.77 -23.68 9.58
N ALA A 128 -8.31 -22.42 9.67
CA ALA A 128 -7.45 -21.95 10.75
C ALA A 128 -8.19 -21.79 12.10
N LEU A 129 -9.46 -21.42 12.08
CA LEU A 129 -10.33 -21.31 13.25
C LEU A 129 -10.85 -22.68 13.75
N GLY A 130 -10.61 -23.74 12.99
CA GLY A 130 -11.15 -25.08 13.25
C GLY A 130 -12.63 -25.17 12.92
N LYS A 131 -13.01 -26.20 12.16
CA LYS A 131 -14.41 -26.51 11.77
C LYS A 131 -15.37 -26.67 12.95
N ASP A 132 -14.83 -26.90 14.15
CA ASP A 132 -15.58 -27.14 15.38
C ASP A 132 -15.77 -25.87 16.24
N SER A 133 -15.16 -24.75 15.88
CA SER A 133 -15.42 -23.48 16.58
C SER A 133 -16.81 -22.94 16.26
N VAL A 134 -17.46 -22.33 17.25
CA VAL A 134 -18.81 -21.73 17.12
C VAL A 134 -18.88 -20.72 15.95
N LEU A 135 -17.78 -20.04 15.66
CA LEU A 135 -17.65 -19.10 14.54
C LEU A 135 -17.54 -19.80 13.18
N GLY A 136 -16.85 -20.93 13.08
CA GLY A 136 -16.77 -21.73 11.85
C GLY A 136 -18.13 -22.23 11.37
N LYS A 137 -19.03 -22.58 12.31
CA LYS A 137 -20.43 -22.95 12.00
C LYS A 137 -21.30 -21.78 11.55
N LEU A 138 -21.00 -20.57 12.01
CA LEU A 138 -21.72 -19.35 11.66
C LEU A 138 -21.41 -18.88 10.22
N PHE A 139 -20.17 -19.08 9.77
CA PHE A 139 -19.75 -18.73 8.40
C PHE A 139 -20.07 -19.81 7.35
N SER A 140 -20.41 -21.03 7.74
CA SER A 140 -20.72 -22.14 6.81
C SER A 140 -22.21 -22.30 6.50
N GLN A 141 -23.09 -21.55 7.16
CA GLN A 141 -24.55 -21.64 7.00
C GLN A 141 -25.17 -20.55 6.11
N GLN A 142 -24.36 -19.72 5.46
CA GLN A 142 -24.81 -18.64 4.58
C GLN A 142 -24.28 -18.83 3.16
#